data_AF-K1S8K4-F1
#
_entry.id   AF-K1S8K4-F1
#
_cell.length_a   1.000
_cell.length_b   1.000
_cell.length_c   1.000
_cell.angle_alpha   90.00
_cell.angle_beta   90.00
_cell.angle_gamma   90.00
#
_symmetry.space_group_name_H-M   'P 1'
#
loop_
_entity.id
_entity.type
_entity.pdbx_description
1 polymer ?
#
loop_
_entity_poly.entity_id
_entity_poly.type
_entity_poly.pdbx_seq_one_letter_code
_entity_poly.pdbx_strand_id
1 'polypeptide(L)'
;MLASTKYPFYNAAYFKALPFIVELRQKSGRKEEPEVDTCFEALYGVLLLRLQKKEISQGTAKAMEAISGFVSLLANYYDKEKRGELELMDN
;
A
#
# COMPACT_ATOMS: atom_id res chain seq x y z
N MET A 1 -14.61 0.78 -10.65
CA MET A 1 -15.02 1.69 -9.56
C MET A 1 -13.85 2.44 -8.89
N LEU A 2 -12.67 2.60 -9.52
CA LEU A 2 -11.56 3.44 -8.99
C LEU A 2 -10.93 4.38 -10.04
N ALA A 3 -11.46 4.42 -11.26
CA ALA A 3 -11.05 5.38 -12.30
C ALA A 3 -11.64 6.79 -12.07
N SER A 4 -12.14 7.07 -10.86
CA SER A 4 -12.63 8.40 -10.53
C SER A 4 -11.44 9.32 -10.27
N THR A 5 -11.37 10.41 -11.01
CA THR A 5 -10.42 11.53 -10.88
C THR A 5 -10.49 12.26 -9.53
N LYS A 6 -11.36 11.80 -8.62
CA LYS A 6 -11.69 12.42 -7.33
C LYS A 6 -10.55 12.39 -6.30
N TYR A 7 -9.57 11.48 -6.44
CA TYR A 7 -8.43 11.37 -5.52
C TYR A 7 -7.09 11.21 -6.25
N PRO A 8 -6.56 12.30 -6.87
CA PRO A 8 -5.36 12.24 -7.70
C PRO A 8 -4.12 11.76 -6.92
N PHE A 9 -4.01 12.15 -5.65
CA PHE A 9 -2.88 11.74 -4.79
C PHE A 9 -2.96 10.26 -4.40
N TYR A 10 -4.17 9.73 -4.14
CA TYR A 10 -4.36 8.31 -3.88
C TYR A 10 -3.98 7.49 -5.11
N ASN A 11 -4.53 7.86 -6.28
CA ASN A 11 -4.26 7.16 -7.53
C ASN A 11 -2.77 7.19 -7.88
N ALA A 12 -2.09 8.34 -7.72
CA ALA A 12 -0.66 8.44 -7.94
C ALA A 12 0.16 7.53 -7.01
N ALA A 13 -0.18 7.50 -5.72
CA ALA A 13 0.51 6.62 -4.76
C ALA A 13 0.22 5.14 -5.03
N TYR A 14 -1.02 4.81 -5.39
CA TYR A 14 -1.43 3.46 -5.77
C TYR A 14 -0.65 2.97 -6.99
N PHE A 15 -0.62 3.75 -8.08
CA PHE A 15 0.14 3.37 -9.29
C PHE A 15 1.65 3.31 -9.05
N LYS A 16 2.19 4.11 -8.13
CA LYS A 16 3.59 4.02 -7.70
C LYS A 16 3.87 2.73 -6.92
N ALA A 17 2.93 2.27 -6.10
CA ALA A 17 3.08 1.06 -5.29
C ALA A 17 2.75 -0.23 -6.06
N LEU A 18 1.84 -0.17 -7.04
CA LEU A 18 1.34 -1.29 -7.82
C LEU A 18 2.42 -2.24 -8.37
N PRO A 19 3.51 -1.77 -9.04
CA PRO A 19 4.53 -2.69 -9.54
C PRO A 19 5.19 -3.50 -8.42
N PHE A 20 5.40 -2.91 -7.25
CA PHE A 20 5.96 -3.60 -6.10
C PHE A 20 4.99 -4.61 -5.50
N ILE A 21 3.69 -4.28 -5.42
CA ILE A 21 2.65 -5.19 -4.93
C ILE A 21 2.54 -6.42 -5.82
N VAL A 22 2.55 -6.23 -7.15
CA VAL A 22 2.51 -7.33 -8.13
C VAL A 22 3.74 -8.23 -7.99
N GLU A 23 4.93 -7.64 -7.87
CA GLU A 23 6.17 -8.40 -7.68
C GLU A 23 6.14 -9.21 -6.37
N LEU A 24 5.66 -8.62 -5.28
CA LEU A 24 5.55 -9.30 -3.98
C LEU A 24 4.59 -10.49 -4.02
N ARG A 25 3.42 -10.34 -4.66
CA ARG A 25 2.47 -11.45 -4.86
C ARG A 25 3.04 -12.59 -5.69
N GLN A 26 3.80 -12.25 -6.73
CA GLN A 26 4.47 -13.28 -7.54
C GLN A 26 5.49 -14.06 -6.71
N LYS A 27 6.19 -13.38 -5.79
CA LYS A 27 7.16 -14.00 -4.89
C LYS A 27 6.51 -14.82 -3.76
N SER A 28 5.37 -14.39 -3.22
CA SER A 28 4.65 -15.12 -2.17
C SER A 28 3.87 -16.33 -2.70
N GLY A 29 3.63 -16.40 -4.01
CA GLY A 29 2.84 -17.46 -4.64
C GLY A 29 1.33 -17.30 -4.44
N ARG A 30 0.89 -16.23 -3.74
CA ARG A 30 -0.51 -15.99 -3.39
C ARG A 30 -1.10 -14.93 -4.32
N LYS A 31 -1.59 -15.39 -5.47
CA LYS A 31 -2.10 -14.52 -6.54
C LYS A 31 -3.49 -13.94 -6.26
N GLU A 32 -4.25 -14.54 -5.36
CA GLU A 32 -5.64 -14.17 -5.06
C GLU A 32 -5.81 -13.33 -3.78
N GLU A 33 -4.73 -13.08 -3.04
CA GLU A 33 -4.83 -12.26 -1.82
C GLU A 33 -5.13 -10.80 -2.14
N PRO A 34 -5.89 -10.08 -1.28
CA PRO A 34 -6.08 -8.64 -1.39
C PRO A 34 -4.77 -7.84 -1.40
N GLU A 35 -4.75 -6.69 -2.08
CA GLU A 35 -3.53 -5.86 -2.23
C GLU A 35 -3.07 -5.29 -0.90
N VAL A 36 -4.05 -4.89 -0.08
CA VAL A 36 -3.83 -4.37 1.26
C VAL A 36 -3.15 -5.42 2.14
N ASP A 37 -3.58 -6.68 2.05
CA ASP A 37 -2.96 -7.78 2.79
C ASP A 37 -1.51 -7.98 2.36
N THR A 38 -1.24 -7.98 1.05
CA THR A 38 0.14 -8.01 0.51
C THR A 38 0.98 -6.84 1.03
N CYS A 39 0.43 -5.62 1.09
CA CYS A 39 1.14 -4.47 1.64
C CYS A 39 1.52 -4.67 3.11
N PHE A 40 0.59 -5.16 3.93
CA PHE A 40 0.84 -5.43 5.35
C PHE A 40 1.88 -6.54 5.54
N GLU A 41 1.75 -7.66 4.82
CA GLU A 41 2.75 -8.73 4.85
C GLU A 41 4.16 -8.22 4.54
N ALA A 42 4.29 -7.35 3.53
CA ALA A 42 5.59 -6.78 3.16
C ALA A 42 6.16 -5.86 4.24
N LEU A 43 5.31 -5.02 4.85
CA LEU A 43 5.69 -4.16 5.97
C LEU A 43 6.13 -4.98 7.19
N TYR A 44 5.39 -6.04 7.52
CA TYR A 44 5.76 -6.97 8.59
C TYR A 44 7.06 -7.72 8.26
N GLY A 45 7.24 -8.15 7.01
CA GLY A 45 8.48 -8.78 6.56
C GLY A 45 9.70 -7.90 6.80
N VAL A 46 9.61 -6.61 6.46
CA VAL A 46 10.71 -5.66 6.72
C VAL A 46 10.91 -5.38 8.21
N LEU A 47 9.83 -5.31 8.99
CA LEU A 47 9.95 -5.22 10.45
C LEU A 47 10.72 -6.41 11.03
N LEU A 48 10.41 -7.63 10.59
CA LEU A 48 11.13 -8.84 11.01
C LEU A 48 12.61 -8.80 10.61
N LEU A 49 12.93 -8.34 9.39
CA LEU A 49 14.32 -8.16 8.95
C LEU A 49 15.07 -7.17 9.86
N ARG A 50 14.43 -6.05 10.25
CA ARG A 50 15.00 -5.07 11.18
C ARG A 50 15.25 -5.67 12.56
N LEU A 51 14.29 -6.42 13.10
CA LEU A 51 14.43 -7.09 14.40
C LEU A 51 15.55 -8.14 14.37
N GLN A 52 15.72 -8.83 13.25
CA GLN A 52 16.84 -9.74 13.00
C GLN A 52 18.18 -9.03 12.73
N LYS A 53 18.21 -7.69 12.73
CA LYS A 53 19.37 -6.86 12.38
C LYS A 53 19.96 -7.18 11.00
N LYS A 54 19.11 -7.63 10.07
CA LYS A 54 19.51 -7.87 8.67
C LYS A 54 19.56 -6.55 7.92
N GLU A 55 20.52 -6.44 7.01
CA GLU A 55 20.60 -5.29 6.12
C GLU A 55 19.40 -5.27 5.17
N ILE A 56 18.83 -4.07 5.00
CA ILE A 56 17.74 -3.83 4.06
C ILE A 56 18.37 -3.32 2.77
N SER A 57 18.17 -4.05 1.68
CA SER A 57 18.64 -3.60 0.37
C SER A 57 17.99 -2.28 -0.06
N GLN A 58 18.66 -1.49 -0.89
CA GLN A 58 18.08 -0.27 -1.44
C GLN A 58 16.79 -0.53 -2.23
N GLY A 59 16.70 -1.66 -2.93
CA GLY A 59 15.49 -2.06 -3.66
C GLY A 59 14.31 -2.30 -2.70
N THR A 60 14.56 -3.02 -1.61
CA THR A 60 13.56 -3.24 -0.55
C THR A 60 13.15 -1.93 0.10
N ALA A 61 14.09 -1.03 0.39
CA ALA A 61 13.79 0.26 0.99
C ALA A 61 12.87 1.12 0.08
N LYS A 62 13.16 1.18 -1.23
CA LYS A 62 12.33 1.89 -2.21
C LYS A 62 10.92 1.30 -2.32
N ALA A 63 10.80 -0.03 -2.33
CA ALA A 63 9.51 -0.70 -2.35
C ALA A 63 8.69 -0.36 -1.09
N MET A 64 9.34 -0.37 0.08
CA MET A 64 8.68 -0.02 1.35
C MET A 64 8.27 1.44 1.42
N GLU A 65 9.05 2.36 0.87
CA GLU A 65 8.67 3.78 0.79
C GLU A 65 7.39 3.96 -0.03
N ALA A 66 7.29 3.31 -1.20
CA ALA A 66 6.10 3.38 -2.04
C ALA A 66 4.87 2.74 -1.37
N ILE A 67 5.03 1.55 -0.78
CA ILE A 67 3.96 0.83 -0.09
C ILE A 67 3.47 1.58 1.15
N SER A 68 4.39 2.06 1.99
CA SER A 68 4.02 2.81 3.20
C SER A 68 3.32 4.12 2.88
N GLY A 69 3.75 4.83 1.81
CA GLY A 69 3.07 6.02 1.33
C GLY A 69 1.64 5.73 0.84
N PHE A 70 1.45 4.65 0.10
CA PHE A 70 0.12 4.19 -0.34
C PHE A 70 -0.79 3.86 0.85
N VAL A 71 -0.33 3.02 1.78
CA VAL A 71 -1.10 2.61 2.97
C VAL A 71 -1.43 3.81 3.85
N SER A 72 -0.51 4.77 3.99
CA SER A 72 -0.75 5.99 4.79
C SER A 72 -1.86 6.85 4.21
N LEU A 73 -1.91 7.02 2.89
CA LEU A 73 -3.01 7.72 2.22
C LEU A 73 -4.32 6.96 2.39
N LEU A 74 -4.32 5.64 2.18
CA LEU A 74 -5.49 4.80 2.38
C LEU A 74 -6.04 4.94 3.82
N ALA A 75 -5.18 4.89 4.83
CA ALA A 75 -5.56 5.09 6.22
C ALA A 75 -6.14 6.49 6.49
N ASN A 76 -5.58 7.53 5.85
CA ASN A 76 -6.08 8.89 5.98
C ASN A 76 -7.49 9.04 5.38
N TYR A 77 -7.75 8.42 4.22
CA TYR A 77 -9.09 8.40 3.62
C TYR A 77 -10.08 7.60 4.47
N TYR A 78 -9.65 6.47 5.02
CA TYR A 78 -10.47 5.65 5.91
C TYR A 78 -10.86 6.41 7.20
N ASP A 79 -9.93 7.15 7.82
CA ASP A 79 -10.23 7.97 9.00
C ASP A 79 -11.25 9.08 8.67
N LYS A 80 -11.07 9.76 7.53
CA LYS A 80 -12.03 10.77 7.05
C LYS A 80 -13.41 10.18 6.79
N GLU A 81 -13.47 8.98 6.21
CA GLU A 81 -14.73 8.26 5.99
C GLU A 81 -15.42 7.96 7.33
N LYS A 82 -14.67 7.45 8.31
CA LYS A 82 -15.19 7.14 9.64
C LYS A 82 -15.69 8.36 10.42
N ARG A 83 -15.12 9.54 10.16
CA ARG A 83 -15.57 10.81 10.74
C ARG A 83 -16.77 11.43 10.02
N GLY A 84 -17.19 10.85 8.89
CA GLY A 84 -18.22 11.45 8.03
C GLY A 84 -17.73 12.71 7.29
N GLU A 85 -16.42 12.97 7.31
CA GLU A 85 -15.76 14.10 6.64
C GLU A 85 -15.40 13.77 5.18
N LEU A 86 -15.49 12.51 4.80
CA LEU A 86 -15.32 12.08 3.43
C LEU A 86 -16.65 12.20 2.71
N GLU A 87 -16.82 13.27 1.91
CA GLU A 87 -17.92 13.36 0.96
C GLU A 87 -17.74 12.33 -0.17
N LEU A 88 -18.16 11.09 0.13
CA LEU A 88 -18.50 10.08 -0.85
C LEU A 88 -19.85 10.43 -1.50
N MET A 89 -20.01 11.62 -2.09
CA MET A 89 -21.28 11.92 -2.78
C MET A 89 -21.43 11.03 -4.03
N ASP A 90 -22.20 9.97 -3.84
CA ASP A 90 -23.44 9.55 -4.52
C ASP A 90 -23.77 10.22 -5.87
N ASN A 91 -23.62 9.44 -6.96
CA ASN A 91 -24.67 9.09 -7.93
C ASN A 91 -24.08 8.21 -9.06
#